data_AF-A0A953FWU7-F1
#
_entry.id   AF-A0A953FWU7-F1
#
_cell.length_a   1.000
_cell.length_b   1.000
_cell.length_c   1.000
_cell.angle_alpha   90.00
_cell.angle_beta   90.00
_cell.angle_gamma   90.00
#
_symmetry.space_group_name_H-M   'P 1'
#
loop_
_entity.id
_entity.type
_entity.pdbx_description
1 polymer ?
#
loop_
_entity_poly.entity_id
_entity_poly.type
_entity_poly.pdbx_seq_one_letter_code
_entity_poly.pdbx_strand_id
1 'polypeptide(L)'
;MFFRTLTAALVNISLIGCAPILREKSKPDPLPPQPKNQEEAQALLNEAGKDVVYGDGIGEIGAAILFPPYAIYKLGQGAAGLAGYELDATQALPPEERRAVKEAGKAVIGAPGKVAAGIAGEEYRGNRAPRYQGNR
;
A
#
# COMPACT_ATOMS: atom_id res chain seq x y z
N MET A 1 -32.50 38.06 9.28
CA MET A 1 -31.21 37.97 8.54
C MET A 1 -30.12 37.22 9.32
N PHE A 2 -30.45 36.32 10.27
CA PHE A 2 -29.46 35.64 11.14
C PHE A 2 -29.34 34.12 10.91
N PHE A 3 -30.14 33.53 10.02
CA PHE A 3 -30.16 32.08 9.79
C PHE A 3 -29.20 31.57 8.70
N ARG A 4 -28.57 32.47 7.94
CA ARG A 4 -27.70 32.11 6.81
C ARG A 4 -26.22 31.94 7.17
N THR A 5 -25.79 32.40 8.34
CA THR A 5 -24.40 32.31 8.80
C THR A 5 -24.11 31.06 9.63
N LEU A 6 -25.14 30.39 10.17
CA LEU A 6 -24.96 29.19 11.00
C LEU A 6 -24.65 27.94 10.15
N THR A 7 -25.14 27.87 8.92
CA THR A 7 -24.94 26.73 8.01
C THR A 7 -23.51 26.65 7.45
N ALA A 8 -22.79 27.77 7.37
CA ALA A 8 -21.39 27.78 6.90
C ALA A 8 -20.41 27.24 7.96
N ALA A 9 -20.72 27.35 9.26
CA ALA A 9 -19.85 26.87 10.33
C ALA A 9 -19.91 25.34 10.49
N LEU A 10 -21.08 24.72 10.25
CA LEU A 10 -21.26 23.27 10.38
C LEU A 10 -20.59 22.47 9.26
N VAL A 11 -20.50 23.02 8.04
CA VAL A 11 -19.80 22.35 6.93
C VAL A 11 -18.29 22.32 7.15
N ASN A 12 -17.73 23.33 7.82
CA ASN A 12 -16.29 23.44 8.05
C ASN A 12 -15.78 22.49 9.16
N ILE A 13 -16.62 22.14 10.14
CA ILE A 13 -16.26 21.19 11.20
C ILE A 13 -16.22 19.74 10.66
N SER A 14 -16.98 19.44 9.60
CA SER A 14 -17.00 18.08 9.03
C SER A 14 -15.74 17.70 8.25
N LEU A 15 -14.87 18.66 7.90
CA LEU A 15 -13.63 18.43 7.15
C LEU A 15 -12.40 18.16 8.03
N ILE A 16 -12.46 18.45 9.33
CA ILE A 16 -11.32 18.27 10.26
C ILE A 16 -11.20 16.80 10.71
N GLY A 17 -12.27 16.00 10.60
CA GLY A 17 -12.31 14.61 11.05
C GLY A 17 -11.52 13.60 10.22
N CYS A 18 -11.07 13.94 9.01
CA CYS A 18 -10.30 13.02 8.14
C CYS A 18 -8.78 13.21 8.25
N ALA A 19 -8.30 14.17 9.05
CA ALA A 19 -6.88 14.47 9.21
C ALA A 19 -5.98 13.31 9.70
N PRO A 20 -6.40 12.33 10.53
CA PRO A 20 -5.47 11.31 11.00
C PRO A 20 -5.09 10.26 9.94
N ILE A 21 -5.77 10.23 8.80
CA ILE A 21 -5.62 9.15 7.80
C ILE A 21 -4.53 9.48 6.77
N LEU A 22 -4.30 10.77 6.47
CA LEU A 22 -3.31 11.24 5.51
C LEU A 22 -2.12 11.85 6.24
N ARG A 23 -0.93 11.30 6.01
CA ARG A 23 0.32 11.82 6.56
C ARG A 23 1.28 12.18 5.45
N GLU A 24 1.90 13.35 5.51
CA GLU A 24 2.98 13.69 4.58
C GLU A 24 4.17 12.72 4.78
N LYS A 25 4.65 12.11 3.70
CA LYS A 25 5.81 11.23 3.73
C LYS A 25 7.06 12.06 3.97
N SER A 26 7.82 11.71 5.01
CA SER A 26 9.13 12.31 5.31
C SER A 26 10.16 12.15 4.17
N LYS A 27 9.98 11.17 3.29
CA LYS A 27 10.71 11.00 2.02
C LYS A 27 9.74 10.43 0.99
N PRO A 28 9.59 11.05 -0.20
CA PRO A 28 8.87 10.43 -1.30
C PRO A 28 9.56 9.11 -1.65
N ASP A 29 8.78 8.06 -1.94
CA ASP A 29 9.39 6.86 -2.50
C ASP A 29 10.05 7.25 -3.84
N PRO A 30 11.28 6.80 -4.11
CA PRO A 30 11.89 7.04 -5.41
C PRO A 30 10.95 6.48 -6.49
N LEU A 31 10.65 7.31 -7.50
CA LEU A 31 9.91 6.85 -8.66
C LEU A 31 10.58 5.59 -9.22
N PRO A 32 9.80 4.58 -9.66
CA PRO A 32 10.39 3.42 -10.28
C PRO A 32 11.28 3.86 -11.45
N PRO A 33 12.52 3.35 -11.54
CA PRO A 33 13.41 3.72 -12.63
C PRO A 33 12.75 3.37 -13.95
N GLN A 34 12.72 4.34 -14.88
CA GLN A 34 12.20 4.08 -16.22
C GLN A 34 13.18 3.16 -16.95
N PRO A 35 12.74 2.02 -17.50
CA PRO A 35 13.61 1.13 -18.23
C PRO A 35 14.16 1.85 -19.46
N LYS A 36 15.48 1.83 -19.64
CA LYS A 36 16.16 2.47 -20.77
C LYS A 36 16.06 1.64 -22.04
N ASN A 37 15.82 0.34 -21.92
CA ASN A 37 15.67 -0.59 -23.02
C ASN A 37 14.68 -1.74 -22.69
N GLN A 38 14.38 -2.58 -23.68
CA GLN A 38 13.44 -3.70 -23.51
C GLN A 38 13.96 -4.80 -22.57
N GLU A 39 15.27 -5.04 -22.52
CA GLU A 39 15.88 -6.06 -21.67
C GLU A 39 15.75 -5.70 -20.18
N GLU A 40 15.96 -4.44 -19.84
CA GLU A 40 15.81 -3.89 -18.49
C GLU A 40 14.32 -3.88 -18.08
N ALA A 41 13.41 -3.59 -19.01
CA ALA A 41 11.97 -3.72 -18.78
C ALA A 41 11.56 -5.17 -18.48
N GLN A 42 12.09 -6.15 -19.21
CA GLN A 42 11.80 -7.57 -18.97
C GLN A 42 12.38 -8.04 -17.63
N ALA A 43 13.59 -7.60 -17.27
CA ALA A 43 14.18 -7.91 -15.98
C ALA A 43 13.33 -7.36 -14.83
N LEU A 44 12.88 -6.10 -14.93
CA LEU A 44 11.97 -5.48 -13.95
C LEU A 44 10.63 -6.21 -13.85
N LEU A 45 10.04 -6.60 -14.98
CA LEU A 45 8.78 -7.35 -15.00
C LEU A 45 8.93 -8.73 -14.38
N ASN A 46 10.04 -9.43 -14.66
CA ASN A 46 10.32 -10.73 -14.06
C ASN A 46 10.53 -10.61 -12.55
N GLU A 47 11.24 -9.58 -12.09
CA GLU A 47 11.44 -9.35 -10.67
C GLU A 47 10.13 -8.98 -9.96
N ALA A 48 9.33 -8.08 -10.54
CA ALA A 48 8.01 -7.75 -10.04
C ALA A 48 7.08 -8.97 -10.01
N GLY A 49 7.15 -9.84 -11.04
CA GLY A 49 6.41 -11.09 -11.08
C GLY A 49 6.79 -12.04 -9.95
N LYS A 50 8.09 -12.13 -9.62
CA LYS A 50 8.56 -12.89 -8.44
C LYS A 50 8.03 -12.29 -7.14
N ASP A 51 7.95 -10.98 -7.02
CA ASP A 51 7.40 -10.32 -5.83
C ASP A 51 5.88 -10.56 -5.70
N VAL A 52 5.17 -10.68 -6.83
CA VAL A 52 3.76 -11.06 -6.82
C VAL A 52 3.56 -12.49 -6.33
N VAL A 53 4.32 -13.44 -6.87
CA VAL A 53 4.14 -14.88 -6.61
C VAL A 53 4.74 -15.31 -5.27
N TYR A 54 5.96 -14.85 -4.96
CA TYR A 54 6.72 -15.24 -3.76
C TYR A 54 6.72 -14.17 -2.66
N GLY A 55 6.00 -13.06 -2.87
CA GLY A 55 5.75 -12.03 -1.87
C GLY A 55 4.27 -11.95 -1.49
N ASP A 56 3.79 -10.74 -1.21
CA ASP A 56 2.43 -10.53 -0.72
C ASP A 56 1.39 -10.48 -1.86
N GLY A 57 1.81 -10.48 -3.12
CA GLY A 57 0.95 -10.20 -4.27
C GLY A 57 -0.23 -11.15 -4.44
N ILE A 58 -0.03 -12.46 -4.29
CA ILE A 58 -1.15 -13.44 -4.36
C ILE A 58 -2.19 -13.13 -3.28
N GLY A 59 -1.76 -12.84 -2.05
CA GLY A 59 -2.67 -12.48 -0.96
C GLY A 59 -3.37 -11.15 -1.22
N GLU A 60 -2.67 -10.16 -1.79
CA GLU A 60 -3.25 -8.87 -2.13
C GLU A 60 -4.29 -8.97 -3.25
N ILE A 61 -4.03 -9.77 -4.29
CA ILE A 61 -4.99 -10.06 -5.37
C ILE A 61 -6.20 -10.80 -4.81
N GLY A 62 -5.99 -11.82 -3.98
CA GLY A 62 -7.07 -12.56 -3.33
C GLY A 62 -7.94 -11.66 -2.45
N ALA A 63 -7.32 -10.78 -1.66
CA ALA A 63 -8.04 -9.80 -0.85
C ALA A 63 -8.84 -8.80 -1.71
N ALA A 64 -8.28 -8.34 -2.83
CA ALA A 64 -8.98 -7.45 -3.76
C ALA A 64 -10.20 -8.11 -4.41
N ILE A 65 -10.13 -9.41 -4.72
CA ILE A 65 -11.25 -10.18 -5.27
C ILE A 65 -12.33 -10.44 -4.21
N LEU A 66 -11.93 -10.90 -3.02
CA LEU A 66 -12.85 -11.26 -1.93
C LEU A 66 -13.46 -10.04 -1.25
N PHE A 67 -12.75 -8.91 -1.24
CA PHE A 67 -13.19 -7.66 -0.64
C PHE A 67 -12.84 -6.48 -1.56
N PRO A 68 -13.66 -6.19 -2.59
CA PRO A 68 -13.42 -5.12 -3.56
C PRO A 68 -13.08 -3.74 -2.97
N PRO A 69 -13.64 -3.31 -1.81
CA PRO A 69 -13.21 -2.06 -1.18
C PRO A 69 -11.70 -2.00 -0.86
N TYR A 70 -11.03 -3.15 -0.63
CA TYR A 70 -9.59 -3.22 -0.45
C TYR A 70 -8.82 -2.74 -1.69
N ALA A 71 -9.30 -3.07 -2.89
CA ALA A 71 -8.67 -2.64 -4.14
C ALA A 71 -8.70 -1.11 -4.27
N ILE A 72 -9.85 -0.51 -3.96
CA ILE A 72 -10.02 0.95 -3.95
C ILE A 72 -9.10 1.60 -2.91
N TYR A 73 -9.02 1.01 -1.71
CA TYR A 73 -8.13 1.48 -0.65
C TYR A 73 -6.66 1.45 -1.09
N LYS A 74 -6.20 0.35 -1.70
CA LYS A 74 -4.83 0.20 -2.21
C LYS A 74 -4.51 1.16 -3.36
N LEU A 75 -5.46 1.38 -4.27
CA LEU A 75 -5.31 2.39 -5.31
C LEU A 75 -5.19 3.80 -4.70
N GLY A 76 -6.00 4.10 -3.68
CA GLY A 76 -5.90 5.34 -2.92
C GLY A 76 -4.56 5.51 -2.22
N GLN A 77 -4.02 4.44 -1.62
CA GLN A 77 -2.67 4.45 -1.05
C GLN A 77 -1.59 4.73 -2.10
N GLY A 78 -1.68 4.11 -3.28
CA GLY A 78 -0.75 4.35 -4.37
C GLY A 78 -0.80 5.80 -4.88
N ALA A 79 -2.01 6.31 -5.10
CA ALA A 79 -2.22 7.70 -5.52
C ALA A 79 -1.72 8.70 -4.46
N ALA A 80 -2.02 8.45 -3.18
CA ALA A 80 -1.48 9.24 -2.07
C ALA A 80 0.05 9.19 -2.05
N GLY A 81 0.65 8.01 -2.22
CA GLY A 81 2.09 7.81 -2.26
C GLY A 81 2.78 8.63 -3.34
N LEU A 82 2.19 8.68 -4.54
CA LEU A 82 2.67 9.51 -5.65
C LEU A 82 2.55 11.01 -5.34
N ALA A 83 1.53 11.41 -4.60
CA ALA A 83 1.34 12.78 -4.13
C ALA A 83 2.22 13.14 -2.91
N GLY A 84 3.06 12.22 -2.43
CA GLY A 84 3.91 12.43 -1.26
C GLY A 84 3.19 12.23 0.08
N TYR A 85 2.03 11.59 0.09
CA TYR A 85 1.25 11.26 1.28
C TYR A 85 1.21 9.75 1.53
N GLU A 86 1.02 9.36 2.78
CA GLU A 86 0.76 7.98 3.21
C GLU A 86 -0.67 7.91 3.73
N LEU A 87 -1.46 7.00 3.17
CA LEU A 87 -2.85 6.78 3.55
C LEU A 87 -2.92 5.51 4.40
N ASP A 88 -3.19 5.65 5.70
CA ASP A 88 -3.21 4.52 6.64
C ASP A 88 -4.50 4.52 7.46
N ALA A 89 -5.44 3.64 7.10
CA ALA A 89 -6.74 3.54 7.78
C ALA A 89 -6.62 3.04 9.22
N THR A 90 -5.53 2.33 9.54
CA THR A 90 -5.28 1.84 10.91
C THR A 90 -4.90 2.97 11.87
N GLN A 91 -4.68 4.19 11.36
CA GLN A 91 -4.47 5.38 12.19
C GLN A 91 -5.68 5.76 13.04
N ALA A 92 -6.89 5.35 12.60
CA ALA A 92 -8.10 5.54 13.39
C ALA A 92 -8.14 4.65 14.65
N LEU A 93 -7.27 3.63 14.73
CA LEU A 93 -7.21 2.69 15.85
C LEU A 93 -6.19 3.12 16.92
N PRO A 94 -6.41 2.73 18.20
CA PRO A 94 -5.42 2.83 19.26
C PRO A 94 -4.07 2.18 18.87
N PRO A 95 -2.93 2.65 19.39
CA PRO A 95 -1.61 2.17 18.98
C PRO A 95 -1.38 0.65 19.13
N GLU A 96 -1.96 0.03 20.16
CA GLU A 96 -1.84 -1.41 20.40
C GLU A 96 -2.61 -2.22 19.36
N GLU A 97 -3.88 -1.88 19.14
CA GLU A 97 -4.74 -2.49 18.13
C GLU A 97 -4.18 -2.30 16.73
N ARG A 98 -3.61 -1.13 16.45
CA ARG A 98 -2.96 -0.82 15.18
C ARG A 98 -1.84 -1.81 14.86
N ARG A 99 -0.98 -2.13 15.83
CA ARG A 99 0.10 -3.11 15.63
C ARG A 99 -0.46 -4.49 15.38
N ALA A 100 -1.42 -4.92 16.20
CA ALA A 100 -2.06 -6.21 16.06
C ALA A 100 -2.73 -6.38 14.68
N VAL A 101 -3.46 -5.37 14.20
CA VAL A 101 -4.12 -5.39 12.88
C VAL A 101 -3.10 -5.43 11.75
N LYS A 102 -2.01 -4.64 11.84
CA LYS A 102 -0.94 -4.66 10.83
C LYS A 102 -0.22 -6.01 10.77
N GLU A 103 0.04 -6.64 11.92
CA GLU A 103 0.69 -7.94 12.00
C GLU A 103 -0.22 -9.06 11.49
N ALA A 104 -1.49 -9.07 11.91
CA ALA A 104 -2.49 -10.01 11.41
C ALA A 104 -2.66 -9.88 9.89
N GLY A 105 -2.76 -8.65 9.37
CA GLY A 105 -2.83 -8.39 7.94
C GLY A 105 -1.63 -8.94 7.18
N LYS A 106 -0.40 -8.71 7.68
CA LYS A 106 0.82 -9.30 7.10
C LYS A 106 0.82 -10.82 7.14
N ALA A 107 0.32 -11.42 8.20
CA ALA A 107 0.25 -12.88 8.32
C ALA A 107 -0.71 -13.48 7.29
N VAL A 108 -1.91 -12.90 7.16
CA VAL A 108 -2.96 -13.40 6.25
C VAL A 108 -2.58 -13.17 4.79
N ILE A 109 -2.15 -11.96 4.44
CA ILE A 109 -1.79 -11.61 3.06
C ILE A 109 -0.48 -12.31 2.65
N GLY A 110 0.48 -12.45 3.56
CA GLY A 110 1.76 -13.08 3.26
C GLY A 110 1.74 -14.61 3.26
N ALA A 111 0.72 -15.25 3.83
CA ALA A 111 0.67 -16.71 3.94
C ALA A 111 0.72 -17.43 2.57
N PRO A 112 -0.07 -17.04 1.54
CA PRO A 112 0.03 -17.65 0.22
C PRO A 112 1.43 -17.54 -0.40
N GLY A 113 2.07 -16.36 -0.28
CA GLY A 113 3.42 -16.14 -0.80
C GLY A 113 4.49 -16.97 -0.10
N LYS A 114 4.38 -17.11 1.23
CA LYS A 114 5.28 -17.98 2.01
C LYS A 114 5.16 -19.45 1.59
N VAL A 115 3.94 -19.91 1.32
CA VAL A 115 3.69 -21.28 0.81
C VAL A 115 4.29 -21.44 -0.59
N ALA A 116 4.03 -20.50 -1.50
CA ALA A 116 4.57 -20.54 -2.85
C ALA A 116 6.11 -20.52 -2.86
N ALA A 117 6.73 -19.63 -2.07
CA ALA A 117 8.17 -19.55 -1.91
C ALA A 117 8.76 -20.85 -1.34
N GLY A 118 8.13 -21.43 -0.32
CA GLY A 118 8.55 -22.70 0.28
C GLY A 118 8.48 -23.89 -0.69
N ILE A 119 7.44 -23.96 -1.52
CA ILE A 119 7.31 -25.02 -2.55
C ILE A 119 8.36 -24.84 -3.66
N ALA A 120 8.65 -23.60 -4.06
CA ALA A 120 9.59 -23.28 -5.13
C ALA A 120 11.07 -23.28 -4.69
N GLY A 121 11.36 -23.38 -3.38
CA GLY A 121 12.71 -23.21 -2.83
C GLY A 121 13.25 -21.79 -2.98
N GLU A 122 12.38 -20.80 -3.14
CA GLU A 122 12.70 -19.37 -3.27
C GLU A 122 12.58 -18.66 -1.92
N GLU A 123 13.27 -17.53 -1.74
CA GLU A 123 13.15 -16.72 -0.52
C GLU A 123 11.84 -15.92 -0.54
N TYR A 124 11.07 -15.97 0.57
CA TYR A 124 9.88 -15.14 0.69
C TYR A 124 10.22 -13.64 0.68
N ARG A 125 9.60 -12.91 -0.25
CA ARG A 125 9.96 -11.52 -0.54
C ARG A 125 9.14 -10.49 0.24
N GLY A 126 7.96 -10.87 0.74
CA GLY A 126 7.04 -9.97 1.47
C GLY A 126 6.63 -8.74 0.64
N ASN A 127 6.12 -7.69 1.30
CA ASN A 127 5.81 -6.41 0.68
C ASN A 127 7.05 -5.52 0.50
N ARG A 128 8.08 -6.04 -0.19
CA ARG A 128 9.25 -5.25 -0.59
C ARG A 128 8.91 -4.53 -1.89
N ALA A 129 9.23 -3.23 -1.98
CA ALA A 129 9.35 -2.59 -3.29
C ALA A 129 10.45 -3.32 -4.09
N PRO A 130 10.31 -3.48 -5.41
CA PRO A 130 11.28 -4.18 -6.24
C PRO A 130 12.68 -3.62 -5.96
N ARG A 131 13.62 -4.51 -5.59
CA ARG A 131 14.98 -4.11 -5.27
C ARG A 131 15.73 -3.88 -6.58
N TYR A 132 15.78 -2.63 -7.04
CA TYR A 132 16.71 -2.26 -8.08
C TYR A 132 18.15 -2.43 -7.57
N GLN A 133 18.78 -3.58 -7.85
CA GLN A 133 20.23 -3.71 -7.81
C GLN A 133 20.78 -3.05 -9.07
N GLY A 134 20.88 -1.72 -9.04
CA GLY A 134 21.73 -1.02 -9.99
C GLY A 134 23.16 -1.50 -9.77
N ASN A 135 23.71 -2.25 -10.72
CA ASN A 135 25.14 -2.54 -10.78
C ASN A 135 25.89 -1.20 -10.68
N ARG A 136 26.66 -1.03 -9.60
CA ARG A 136 27.73 -0.04 -9.55
C ARG A 136 28.95 -0.58 -10.27
#